data_AF-A0A7X6KTE8-F1
#
_entry.id   AF-A0A7X6KTE8-F1
#
_cell.length_a   1.000
_cell.length_b   1.000
_cell.length_c   1.000
_cell.angle_alpha   90.00
_cell.angle_beta   90.00
_cell.angle_gamma   90.00
#
_symmetry.space_group_name_H-M   'P 1'
#
loop_
_entity.id
_entity.type
_entity.pdbx_description
1 polymer ?
#
loop_
_entity_poly.entity_id
_entity_poly.type
_entity_poly.pdbx_seq_one_letter_code
_entity_poly.pdbx_strand_id
1 'polypeptide(L)'
;MPIDDQTQATVRELWAVGDAHQRPPAPVPESDPWADPDQGADPGVTVVSFPGTPEIEVRLYADGRDTVLVETTADFEVPRTDVTALVGEVLAGRVLRRPRVRGVLGNLAASLMGSPAPAEAEIRVGDRVYSTPITARQPLSVWLMSRPLADD
;
A
#
# COMPACT_ATOMS: atom_id res chain seq x y z
N MET A 1 17.76 -4.31 -17.09
CA MET A 1 16.98 -5.36 -17.78
C MET A 1 15.68 -4.70 -18.24
N PRO A 2 15.21 -4.90 -19.48
CA PRO A 2 13.94 -4.31 -19.91
C PRO A 2 12.79 -4.80 -19.01
N ILE A 3 11.86 -3.89 -18.67
CA ILE A 3 10.64 -4.23 -17.93
C ILE A 3 9.81 -5.20 -18.79
N ASP A 4 9.42 -6.34 -18.23
CA ASP A 4 8.63 -7.34 -18.94
C ASP A 4 7.22 -6.82 -19.31
N ASP A 5 6.60 -7.44 -20.32
CA ASP A 5 5.31 -6.99 -20.86
C ASP A 5 4.18 -7.00 -19.81
N GLN A 6 4.22 -7.93 -18.85
CA GLN A 6 3.21 -8.04 -17.79
C GLN A 6 3.35 -6.87 -16.80
N THR A 7 4.59 -6.51 -16.43
CA THR A 7 4.86 -5.34 -15.60
C THR A 7 4.44 -4.05 -16.30
N GLN A 8 4.75 -3.89 -17.60
CA GLN A 8 4.28 -2.72 -18.35
C GLN A 8 2.75 -2.65 -18.45
N ALA A 9 2.07 -3.79 -18.63
CA ALA A 9 0.61 -3.84 -18.64
C ALA A 9 0.01 -3.41 -17.30
N THR A 10 0.59 -3.91 -16.20
CA THR A 10 0.16 -3.56 -14.84
C THR A 10 0.37 -2.09 -14.54
N VAL A 11 1.49 -1.49 -14.96
CA VAL A 11 1.73 -0.04 -14.83
C VAL A 11 0.64 0.74 -15.57
N ARG A 12 0.27 0.36 -16.80
CA ARG A 12 -0.80 1.03 -17.56
C ARG A 12 -2.16 0.91 -16.85
N GLU A 13 -2.47 -0.25 -16.29
CA GLU A 13 -3.71 -0.45 -15.52
C GLU A 13 -3.72 0.39 -14.24
N LEU A 14 -2.59 0.48 -13.52
CA LEU A 14 -2.44 1.34 -12.36
C LEU A 14 -2.66 2.82 -12.70
N TRP A 15 -2.14 3.27 -13.85
CA TRP A 15 -2.44 4.61 -14.37
C TRP A 15 -3.93 4.81 -14.63
N ALA A 16 -4.58 3.87 -15.31
CA ALA A 16 -6.02 3.95 -15.60
C ALA A 16 -6.87 3.96 -14.32
N VAL A 17 -6.52 3.16 -13.30
CA VAL A 17 -7.17 3.17 -11.99
C VAL A 17 -6.97 4.52 -11.30
N GLY A 18 -5.73 5.04 -11.30
CA GLY A 18 -5.44 6.37 -10.75
C GLY A 18 -6.28 7.47 -11.38
N ASP A 19 -6.33 7.50 -12.71
CA ASP A 19 -7.12 8.47 -13.48
C ASP A 19 -8.63 8.38 -13.15
N ALA A 20 -9.18 7.16 -13.08
CA ALA A 20 -10.58 6.94 -12.71
C ALA A 20 -10.92 7.48 -11.31
N HIS A 21 -9.94 7.51 -10.41
CA HIS A 21 -10.05 8.04 -9.06
C HIS A 21 -9.55 9.50 -8.92
N GLN A 22 -9.24 10.18 -10.03
CA GLN A 22 -8.67 11.54 -10.05
C GLN A 22 -7.38 11.67 -9.22
N ARG A 23 -6.64 10.57 -9.10
CA ARG A 23 -5.35 10.45 -8.41
C ARG A 23 -4.38 9.69 -9.31
N PRO A 24 -3.93 10.26 -10.44
CA PRO A 24 -2.92 9.60 -11.27
C PRO A 24 -1.65 9.33 -10.44
N PRO A 25 -0.93 8.25 -10.74
CA PRO A 25 0.37 8.03 -10.14
C PRO A 25 1.36 9.13 -10.58
N ALA A 26 2.39 9.36 -9.77
CA ALA A 26 3.49 10.24 -10.14
C ALA A 26 4.18 9.71 -11.40
N PRO A 27 4.63 10.59 -12.31
CA PRO A 27 5.46 10.16 -13.42
C PRO A 27 6.67 9.42 -12.86
N VAL A 28 6.93 8.22 -13.38
CA VAL A 28 8.15 7.49 -13.06
C VAL A 28 9.30 8.42 -13.44
N PRO A 29 10.21 8.78 -12.51
CA PRO A 29 11.34 9.61 -12.87
C PRO A 29 12.04 8.94 -14.04
N GLU A 30 12.26 9.67 -15.13
CA GLU A 30 13.21 9.23 -16.15
C GLU A 30 14.49 8.91 -15.37
N SER A 31 14.88 7.64 -15.35
CA SER A 31 16.05 7.19 -14.59
C SER A 31 17.23 8.06 -14.99
N ASP A 32 17.63 8.97 -14.11
CA ASP A 32 18.74 9.88 -14.34
C ASP A 32 19.98 9.01 -14.57
N PRO A 33 20.65 9.10 -15.74
CA PRO A 33 21.84 8.30 -16.03
C PRO A 33 23.01 8.62 -15.08
N TRP A 34 22.91 9.67 -14.27
CA TRP A 34 23.88 10.06 -13.26
C TRP A 34 23.39 9.83 -11.82
N ALA A 35 22.20 9.25 -11.62
CA ALA A 35 21.74 8.85 -10.30
C ALA A 35 22.71 7.80 -9.73
N ASP A 36 23.22 8.09 -8.55
CA ASP A 36 24.14 7.21 -7.83
C ASP A 36 23.45 5.85 -7.61
N PRO A 37 24.00 4.72 -8.08
CA PRO A 37 23.42 3.39 -7.85
C PRO A 37 23.25 3.07 -6.35
N ASP A 38 23.93 3.82 -5.48
CA ASP A 38 23.79 3.76 -4.02
C ASP A 38 22.52 4.46 -3.47
N GLN A 39 21.66 5.06 -4.31
CA GLN A 39 20.32 5.53 -3.92
C GLN A 39 19.27 4.41 -3.77
N GLY A 40 19.70 3.15 -3.68
CA GLY A 40 18.91 2.05 -3.09
C GLY A 40 17.71 1.57 -3.91
N ALA A 41 17.61 1.93 -5.19
CA ALA A 41 16.66 1.30 -6.10
C ALA A 41 17.11 -0.13 -6.36
N ASP A 42 16.43 -1.09 -5.74
CA ASP A 42 16.73 -2.52 -5.86
C ASP A 42 16.61 -2.93 -7.36
N PRO A 43 17.71 -3.34 -8.01
CA PRO A 43 17.72 -3.61 -9.44
C PRO A 43 16.78 -4.77 -9.77
N GLY A 44 15.58 -4.45 -10.26
CA GLY A 44 14.54 -5.44 -10.59
C GLY A 44 13.14 -5.10 -10.09
N VAL A 45 12.98 -4.00 -9.34
CA VAL A 45 11.67 -3.54 -8.84
C VAL A 45 11.21 -2.31 -9.63
N THR A 46 9.99 -2.36 -10.17
CA THR A 46 9.33 -1.18 -10.75
C THR A 46 8.43 -0.55 -9.68
N VAL A 47 8.64 0.74 -9.38
CA VAL A 47 7.87 1.46 -8.35
C VAL A 47 6.87 2.41 -9.00
N VAL A 48 5.61 2.33 -8.59
CA VAL A 48 4.53 3.24 -8.98
C VAL A 48 3.97 3.90 -7.73
N SER A 49 4.09 5.22 -7.62
CA SER A 49 3.68 5.97 -6.43
C SER A 49 2.45 6.82 -6.72
N PHE A 50 1.46 6.79 -5.84
CA PHE A 50 0.28 7.65 -5.88
C PHE A 50 0.39 8.70 -4.76
N PRO A 51 0.84 9.93 -5.07
CA PRO A 51 1.00 10.97 -4.07
C PRO A 51 -0.37 11.41 -3.53
N GLY A 52 -0.41 11.89 -2.28
CA GLY A 52 -1.62 12.38 -1.62
C GLY A 52 -1.88 11.68 -0.30
N THR A 53 -3.14 11.70 0.16
CA THR A 53 -3.55 11.07 1.43
C THR A 53 -4.67 10.05 1.14
N PRO A 54 -4.41 8.74 1.27
CA PRO A 54 -3.13 8.16 1.69
C PRO A 54 -2.11 8.20 0.56
N GLU A 55 -0.84 8.26 0.94
CA GLU A 55 0.26 7.93 0.02
C GLU A 55 0.24 6.43 -0.24
N ILE A 56 0.36 6.03 -1.50
CA ILE A 56 0.40 4.62 -1.90
C ILE A 56 1.66 4.40 -2.72
N GLU A 57 2.45 3.39 -2.39
CA GLU A 57 3.59 2.96 -3.18
C GLU A 57 3.39 1.51 -3.59
N VAL A 58 3.45 1.24 -4.89
CA VAL A 58 3.29 -0.10 -5.46
C VAL A 58 4.65 -0.55 -5.98
N ARG A 59 5.17 -1.63 -5.42
CA ARG A 59 6.42 -2.27 -5.82
C ARG A 59 6.11 -3.52 -6.60
N LEU A 60 6.43 -3.47 -7.89
CA LEU A 60 6.24 -4.55 -8.84
C LEU A 60 7.54 -5.34 -8.95
N TYR A 61 7.55 -6.57 -8.44
CA TYR A 61 8.72 -7.45 -8.46
C TYR A 61 8.68 -8.40 -9.66
N ALA A 62 9.84 -8.87 -10.09
CA ALA A 62 9.95 -9.78 -11.23
C ALA A 62 9.32 -11.17 -10.98
N ASP A 63 9.12 -11.58 -9.73
CA ASP A 63 8.49 -12.85 -9.36
C ASP A 63 6.95 -12.79 -9.30
N GLY A 64 6.37 -11.60 -9.52
CA GLY A 64 4.92 -11.36 -9.49
C GLY A 64 4.29 -11.34 -8.09
N ARG A 65 5.10 -11.40 -7.02
CA ARG A 65 4.65 -11.15 -5.65
C ARG A 65 4.93 -9.69 -5.31
N ASP A 66 3.90 -8.87 -5.48
CA ASP A 66 4.02 -7.43 -5.38
C ASP A 66 3.72 -6.92 -4.00
N THR A 67 4.17 -5.71 -3.74
CA THR A 67 3.89 -5.03 -2.49
C THR A 67 3.12 -3.75 -2.76
N VAL A 68 2.04 -3.54 -2.00
CA VAL A 68 1.33 -2.26 -1.93
C VAL A 68 1.51 -1.69 -0.53
N LEU A 69 2.28 -0.61 -0.44
CA LEU A 69 2.49 0.14 0.79
C LEU A 69 1.50 1.29 0.88
N VAL A 70 0.88 1.48 2.05
CA VAL A 70 -0.03 2.59 2.35
C VAL A 70 0.55 3.40 3.51
N GLU A 71 0.85 4.68 3.25
CA GLU A 71 1.47 5.63 4.17
C GLU A 71 2.70 5.08 4.92
N THR A 72 3.47 4.17 4.31
CA THR A 72 4.64 3.48 4.90
C THR A 72 4.36 2.65 6.17
N THR A 73 3.08 2.47 6.52
CA THR A 73 2.64 1.89 7.80
C THR A 73 1.88 0.59 7.63
N ALA A 74 1.25 0.37 6.48
CA ALA A 74 0.63 -0.91 6.10
C ALA A 74 1.28 -1.42 4.81
N ASP A 75 1.74 -2.67 4.84
CA ASP A 75 2.49 -3.32 3.76
C ASP A 75 1.74 -4.60 3.35
N PHE A 76 1.13 -4.58 2.17
CA PHE A 76 0.36 -5.70 1.65
C PHE A 76 1.17 -6.46 0.60
N GLU A 77 1.44 -7.73 0.86
CA GLU A 77 1.90 -8.67 -0.18
C GLU A 77 0.70 -9.14 -1.02
N VAL A 78 0.75 -8.88 -2.32
CA VAL A 78 -0.38 -9.08 -3.23
C VAL A 78 0.12 -9.76 -4.52
N PRO A 79 -0.53 -10.82 -5.01
CA PRO A 79 -0.21 -11.35 -6.33
C PRO A 79 -0.50 -10.30 -7.41
N ARG A 80 0.35 -10.24 -8.44
CA ARG A 80 0.23 -9.34 -9.59
C ARG A 80 -1.18 -9.16 -10.14
N THR A 81 -1.98 -10.23 -10.15
CA THR A 81 -3.37 -10.24 -10.66
C THR A 81 -4.32 -9.35 -9.88
N ASP A 82 -4.03 -9.09 -8.60
CA ASP A 82 -4.96 -8.45 -7.67
C ASP A 82 -4.49 -7.03 -7.28
N VAL A 83 -3.27 -6.64 -7.67
CA VAL A 83 -2.63 -5.36 -7.33
C VAL A 83 -3.49 -4.16 -7.75
N THR A 84 -3.95 -4.14 -9.00
CA THR A 84 -4.69 -3.01 -9.55
C THR A 84 -6.05 -2.85 -8.86
N ALA A 85 -6.72 -3.96 -8.59
CA ALA A 85 -7.97 -3.97 -7.85
C ALA A 85 -7.77 -3.52 -6.39
N LEU A 86 -6.72 -4.02 -5.71
CA LEU A 86 -6.40 -3.61 -4.33
C LEU A 86 -6.11 -2.11 -4.25
N VAL A 87 -5.33 -1.55 -5.18
CA VAL A 87 -5.06 -0.11 -5.24
C VAL A 87 -6.35 0.68 -5.47
N GLY A 88 -7.24 0.20 -6.34
CA GLY A 88 -8.57 0.79 -6.54
C GLY A 88 -9.40 0.84 -5.26
N GLU A 89 -9.38 -0.22 -4.44
CA GLU A 89 -10.05 -0.25 -3.14
C GLU A 89 -9.45 0.77 -2.14
N VAL A 90 -8.12 0.92 -2.11
CA VAL A 90 -7.45 1.93 -1.28
C VAL A 90 -7.83 3.33 -1.72
N LEU A 91 -7.78 3.62 -3.02
CA LEU A 91 -8.15 4.92 -3.59
C LEU A 91 -9.63 5.25 -3.40
N ALA A 92 -10.51 4.24 -3.41
CA ALA A 92 -11.91 4.37 -3.05
C ALA A 92 -12.15 4.57 -1.54
N GLY A 93 -11.10 4.48 -0.72
CA GLY A 93 -11.18 4.65 0.73
C GLY A 93 -11.80 3.47 1.47
N ARG A 94 -11.88 2.28 0.84
CA ARG A 94 -12.54 1.07 1.36
C ARG A 94 -11.64 0.20 2.25
N VAL A 95 -10.59 0.78 2.80
CA VAL A 95 -9.74 0.15 3.81
C VAL A 95 -10.45 0.16 5.16
N LEU A 96 -10.52 -1.00 5.81
CA LEU A 96 -11.07 -1.18 7.15
C LEU A 96 -9.93 -1.36 8.17
N ARG A 97 -10.20 -1.03 9.43
CA ARG A 97 -9.31 -1.37 10.55
C ARG A 97 -9.88 -2.53 11.35
N ARG A 98 -9.08 -3.56 11.60
CA ARG A 98 -9.42 -4.67 12.48
C ARG A 98 -8.60 -4.59 13.78
N PRO A 99 -9.21 -4.24 14.92
CA PRO A 99 -8.49 -4.23 16.20
C PRO A 99 -8.01 -5.63 16.57
N ARG A 100 -6.74 -5.77 16.97
CA ARG A 100 -6.20 -7.04 17.48
C ARG A 100 -6.58 -7.30 18.93
N VAL A 101 -6.84 -6.22 19.69
CA VAL A 101 -7.29 -6.29 21.08
C VAL A 101 -8.70 -5.72 21.17
N ARG A 102 -9.63 -6.50 21.73
CA ARG A 102 -11.01 -6.05 21.93
C ARG A 102 -11.09 -5.10 23.14
N GLY A 103 -11.77 -3.97 22.97
CA GLY A 103 -12.08 -3.00 24.03
C GLY A 103 -11.23 -1.72 24.01
N VAL A 104 -11.88 -0.58 24.31
CA VAL A 104 -11.28 0.77 24.27
C VAL A 104 -10.03 0.90 25.14
N LEU A 105 -10.06 0.31 26.35
CA LEU A 105 -8.94 0.30 27.30
C LEU A 105 -7.74 -0.52 26.80
N GLY A 106 -7.99 -1.65 26.12
CA GLY A 106 -6.92 -2.50 25.57
C GLY A 106 -6.18 -1.85 24.42
N ASN A 107 -6.89 -1.15 23.54
CA ASN A 107 -6.29 -0.37 22.45
C ASN A 107 -5.49 0.83 22.95
N LEU A 108 -5.99 1.54 23.98
CA LEU A 108 -5.27 2.66 24.58
C LEU A 108 -3.99 2.20 25.28
N ALA A 109 -4.05 1.08 26.03
CA ALA A 109 -2.90 0.50 26.71
C ALA A 109 -1.84 -0.02 25.71
N ALA A 110 -2.25 -0.69 24.63
CA ALA A 110 -1.34 -1.15 23.59
C ALA A 110 -0.64 0.02 22.86
N SER A 111 -1.38 1.11 22.61
CA SER A 111 -0.83 2.35 22.04
C SER A 111 0.16 3.05 22.99
N LEU A 112 -0.05 2.99 24.31
CA LEU A 112 0.82 3.61 25.32
C LEU A 112 2.05 2.76 25.65
N MET A 113 1.96 1.43 25.54
CA MET A 113 3.07 0.50 25.81
C MET A 113 4.03 0.32 24.62
N GLY A 114 3.89 1.12 23.56
CA GLY A 114 4.75 1.00 22.38
C GLY A 114 4.57 -0.32 21.63
N SER A 115 3.41 -0.97 21.76
CA SER A 115 3.11 -2.16 20.97
C SER A 115 3.01 -1.74 19.50
N PRO A 116 3.82 -2.32 18.60
CA PRO A 116 3.98 -1.78 17.26
C PRO A 116 2.75 -1.92 16.35
N ALA A 117 1.66 -2.60 16.75
CA ALA A 117 0.43 -2.66 15.95
C ALA A 117 -0.82 -3.05 16.77
N PRO A 118 -1.66 -2.08 17.21
CA PRO A 118 -2.93 -2.39 17.89
C PRO A 118 -4.05 -2.82 16.92
N ALA A 119 -3.88 -2.63 15.61
CA ALA A 119 -4.87 -2.98 14.60
C ALA A 119 -4.22 -3.44 13.28
N GLU A 120 -4.97 -4.19 12.49
CA GLU A 120 -4.66 -4.55 11.11
C GLU A 120 -5.42 -3.64 10.15
N ALA A 121 -4.84 -3.35 8.99
CA ALA A 121 -5.56 -2.80 7.85
C ALA A 121 -6.10 -3.96 7.03
N GLU A 122 -7.37 -3.90 6.64
CA GLU A 122 -8.05 -4.95 5.88
C GLU A 122 -8.64 -4.37 4.59
N ILE A 123 -8.41 -5.06 3.48
CA ILE A 123 -8.92 -4.69 2.15
C ILE A 123 -9.50 -5.93 1.50
N ARG A 124 -10.72 -5.82 0.96
CA ARG A 124 -11.39 -6.91 0.23
C ARG A 124 -11.29 -6.69 -1.27
N VAL A 125 -10.80 -7.68 -1.99
CA VAL A 125 -10.70 -7.70 -3.45
C VAL A 125 -11.43 -8.95 -3.95
N GLY A 126 -12.63 -8.76 -4.50
CA GLY A 126 -13.51 -9.88 -4.83
C GLY A 126 -13.78 -10.75 -3.58
N ASP A 127 -13.48 -12.04 -3.67
CA ASP A 127 -13.63 -13.00 -2.57
C ASP A 127 -12.41 -13.08 -1.64
N ARG A 128 -11.33 -12.34 -1.94
CA ARG A 128 -10.09 -12.36 -1.17
C ARG A 128 -10.05 -11.20 -0.18
N VAL A 129 -9.50 -11.45 1.00
CA VAL A 129 -9.27 -10.44 2.03
C VAL A 129 -7.78 -10.38 2.30
N TYR A 130 -7.22 -9.18 2.13
CA TYR A 130 -5.83 -8.87 2.44
C TYR A 130 -5.79 -8.15 3.77
N SER A 131 -5.03 -8.67 4.72
CA SER A 131 -4.79 -8.00 5.99
C SER A 131 -3.31 -7.87 6.30
N THR A 132 -2.93 -6.76 6.91
CA THR A 132 -1.55 -6.49 7.32
C THR A 132 -1.53 -5.70 8.62
N PRO A 133 -0.57 -5.92 9.54
CA PRO A 133 -0.40 -5.06 10.71
C PRO A 133 -0.22 -3.58 10.31
N ILE A 134 -0.90 -2.68 11.02
CA ILE A 134 -0.58 -1.25 10.95
C ILE A 134 0.61 -1.01 11.87
N THR A 135 1.78 -0.78 11.29
CA THR A 135 2.99 -0.48 12.03
C THR A 135 2.95 0.97 12.52
N ALA A 136 3.05 1.16 13.83
CA ALA A 136 3.13 2.49 14.45
C ALA A 136 4.50 3.13 14.15
N ARG A 137 4.61 3.81 13.01
CA ARG A 137 5.75 4.69 12.68
C ARG A 137 5.38 6.14 12.96
N GLN A 138 6.36 6.96 13.35
CA GLN A 138 6.16 8.40 13.47
C GLN A 138 6.52 9.07 12.14
N PRO A 139 5.66 9.98 11.63
CA PRO A 139 4.37 10.40 12.19
C PRO A 139 3.29 9.32 12.04
N LEU A 140 2.39 9.23 13.04
CA LEU A 140 1.26 8.29 12.99
C LEU A 140 0.35 8.61 11.80
N SER A 141 -0.06 7.57 11.06
CA SER A 141 -1.03 7.67 9.96
C SER A 141 -2.41 8.12 10.47
N VAL A 142 -2.72 9.41 10.34
CA VAL A 142 -4.05 9.96 10.68
C VAL A 142 -5.12 9.36 9.76
N TRP A 143 -4.79 9.13 8.49
CA TRP A 143 -5.73 8.59 7.52
C TRP A 143 -6.15 7.16 7.88
N LEU A 144 -5.20 6.26 8.17
CA LEU A 144 -5.54 4.90 8.60
C LEU A 144 -6.33 4.94 9.91
N MET A 145 -5.95 5.79 10.86
CA MET A 145 -6.67 5.89 12.13
C MET A 145 -8.10 6.44 11.98
N SER A 146 -8.41 7.13 10.89
CA SER A 146 -9.78 7.58 10.55
C SER A 146 -10.64 6.49 9.92
N ARG A 147 -10.06 5.37 9.47
CA ARG A 147 -10.80 4.32 8.77
C ARG A 147 -11.81 3.61 9.70
N PRO A 148 -12.97 3.20 9.16
CA PRO A 148 -13.98 2.45 9.90
C PRO A 148 -13.42 1.11 10.39
N LEU A 149 -14.04 0.57 11.44
CA LEU A 149 -13.70 -0.76 11.93
C LEU A 149 -14.32 -1.83 11.02
N ALA A 150 -13.64 -2.96 10.85
CA ALA A 150 -14.25 -4.14 10.24
C ALA A 150 -15.33 -4.70 11.17
N ASP A 151 -16.51 -4.97 10.63
CA ASP A 151 -17.57 -5.69 11.36
C ASP A 151 -17.16 -7.17 11.53
N ASP A 152 -17.53 -7.76 12.67
CA ASP A 152 -17.29 -9.18 13.00
C ASP A 152 -18.23 -10.13 12.24
#